data_AF-O83908-F1
#
_entry.id   AF-O83908-F1
#
_cell.length_a   1.000
_cell.length_b   1.000
_cell.length_c   1.000
_cell.angle_alpha   90.00
_cell.angle_beta   90.00
_cell.angle_gamma   90.00
#
_symmetry.space_group_name_H-M   'P 1'
#
loop_
_entity.id
_entity.type
_entity.pdbx_description
1 polymer ?
#
loop_
_entity_poly.entity_id
_entity_poly.type
_entity_poly.pdbx_seq_one_letter_code
_entity_poly.pdbx_strand_id
1 'polypeptide(L)'
;MKFCRGWRGARAGQFARLLCVCWCSLGACSCVRESTERSGVVPISPSSQQKVLFVFGKKYSGHVYLVDCVERVCEAWRMRARVVEYGDLTRLSALPRMKVVLEAVHEMRPDAVVSLGLPVGGGKYLLAVKRERAQTLIVSLLPEEEVLPMQAGSDILVDFQVKEDSLEGVAEVSNTEAELQSLLRAACEIVRRRGVARRAHASPLQEFRGAFANVTDSLREQGVFSSDYAMECYVDPETGVRAYNHVLLSKRVETFRFVRSYGGSPGRSVHERDRM
;
A
#
# COMPACT_ATOMS: atom_id res chain seq x y z
N MET A 1 -35.74 52.90 -23.88
CA MET A 1 -36.71 52.49 -22.84
C MET A 1 -36.06 51.41 -21.97
N LYS A 2 -36.38 51.39 -20.67
CA LYS A 2 -35.58 50.85 -19.56
C LYS A 2 -35.28 49.35 -19.60
N PHE A 3 -34.06 49.07 -19.14
CA PHE A 3 -33.49 47.78 -18.73
C PHE A 3 -34.13 47.20 -17.45
N CYS A 4 -34.07 45.87 -17.36
CA CYS A 4 -34.10 44.99 -16.18
C CYS A 4 -35.35 44.98 -15.28
N ARG A 5 -36.00 43.80 -15.22
CA ARG A 5 -36.31 43.07 -13.97
C ARG A 5 -36.95 41.70 -14.26
N GLY A 6 -36.49 40.69 -13.50
CA GLY A 6 -37.42 39.75 -12.88
C GLY A 6 -37.38 38.30 -13.34
N TRP A 7 -36.33 37.60 -12.93
CA TRP A 7 -36.31 36.15 -12.81
C TRP A 7 -37.33 35.71 -11.74
N ARG A 8 -38.43 35.04 -12.12
CA ARG A 8 -39.33 34.27 -11.23
C ARG A 8 -40.02 33.16 -12.03
N GLY A 9 -40.08 31.95 -11.45
CA GLY A 9 -40.82 30.79 -11.97
C GLY A 9 -39.97 29.52 -11.86
N ALA A 10 -39.76 28.92 -10.69
CA ALA A 10 -40.70 28.15 -9.89
C ALA A 10 -41.25 26.89 -10.59
N ARG A 11 -40.63 25.75 -10.21
CA ARG A 11 -41.22 24.43 -9.87
C ARG A 11 -42.37 23.90 -10.74
N ALA A 12 -42.14 22.76 -11.37
CA ALA A 12 -42.80 21.47 -11.04
C ALA A 12 -42.68 20.49 -12.23
N GLY A 13 -41.57 19.76 -12.29
CA GLY A 13 -41.46 18.56 -13.11
C GLY A 13 -42.06 17.37 -12.36
N GLN A 14 -43.31 17.01 -12.66
CA GLN A 14 -43.91 15.71 -12.34
C GLN A 14 -44.91 15.34 -13.45
N PHE A 15 -44.39 14.87 -14.59
CA PHE A 15 -45.18 14.16 -15.59
C PHE A 15 -44.42 12.89 -15.98
N ALA A 16 -44.58 11.85 -15.17
CA ALA A 16 -44.17 10.48 -15.52
C ALA A 16 -45.22 9.50 -14.98
N ARG A 17 -46.44 9.60 -15.52
CA ARG A 17 -47.44 8.52 -15.49
C ARG A 17 -47.58 8.02 -16.92
N LEU A 18 -46.74 7.07 -17.32
CA LEU A 18 -46.98 6.25 -18.50
C LEU A 18 -47.12 4.80 -18.05
N LEU A 19 -48.40 4.42 -18.00
CA LEU A 19 -48.92 3.08 -17.89
C LEU A 19 -48.27 2.18 -18.95
N CYS A 20 -47.47 1.21 -18.52
CA CYS A 20 -47.12 0.07 -19.36
C CYS A 20 -47.98 -1.11 -18.89
N VAL A 21 -49.16 -1.23 -19.48
CA VAL A 21 -50.01 -2.42 -19.36
C VAL A 21 -49.41 -3.47 -20.29
N CYS A 22 -48.62 -4.39 -19.74
CA CYS A 22 -48.12 -5.52 -20.50
C CYS A 22 -49.05 -6.72 -20.27
N TRP A 23 -49.93 -6.92 -21.25
CA TRP A 23 -50.82 -8.07 -21.37
C TRP A 23 -50.01 -9.20 -22.02
N CYS A 24 -49.66 -10.23 -21.25
CA CYS A 24 -49.08 -11.46 -21.80
C CYS A 24 -49.83 -12.66 -21.22
N SER A 25 -50.67 -13.21 -22.09
CA SER A 25 -51.42 -14.46 -21.98
C SER A 25 -50.51 -15.69 -21.90
N LEU A 26 -50.93 -16.64 -21.07
CA LEU A 26 -50.68 -18.09 -21.15
C LEU A 26 -49.27 -18.54 -21.59
N GLY A 27 -48.43 -18.84 -20.60
CA GLY A 27 -47.23 -19.63 -20.79
C GLY A 27 -46.43 -19.62 -19.50
N ALA A 28 -46.20 -20.78 -18.91
CA ALA A 28 -45.54 -20.95 -17.62
C ALA A 28 -44.11 -20.37 -17.62
N CYS A 29 -43.97 -19.10 -17.27
CA CYS A 29 -42.68 -18.49 -16.95
C CYS A 29 -42.40 -18.72 -15.47
N SER A 30 -41.67 -19.78 -15.18
CA SER A 30 -40.97 -19.95 -13.92
C SER A 30 -39.80 -18.97 -13.88
N CYS A 31 -40.11 -17.69 -13.70
CA CYS A 31 -39.11 -16.66 -13.42
C CYS A 31 -38.56 -16.93 -12.03
N VAL A 32 -37.37 -17.54 -11.99
CA VAL A 32 -36.53 -17.58 -10.80
C VAL A 32 -36.45 -16.15 -10.27
N ARG A 33 -36.99 -15.95 -9.05
CA ARG A 33 -36.87 -14.71 -8.29
C ARG A 33 -35.40 -14.49 -8.03
N GLU A 34 -34.74 -13.78 -8.94
CA GLU A 34 -33.49 -13.11 -8.64
C GLU A 34 -33.86 -12.02 -7.64
N SER A 35 -33.64 -12.34 -6.37
CA SER A 35 -33.71 -11.40 -5.27
C SER A 35 -32.77 -10.26 -5.61
N THR A 36 -33.35 -9.18 -6.14
CA THR A 36 -32.73 -7.87 -6.20
C THR A 36 -32.52 -7.46 -4.75
N GLU A 37 -31.39 -7.91 -4.18
CA GLU A 37 -30.79 -7.26 -3.04
C GLU A 37 -30.68 -5.79 -3.44
N ARG A 38 -31.55 -4.97 -2.83
CA ARG A 38 -31.38 -3.53 -2.82
C ARG A 38 -29.99 -3.31 -2.24
N SER A 39 -29.01 -3.13 -3.11
CA SER A 39 -27.73 -2.53 -2.79
C SER A 39 -28.05 -1.12 -2.31
N GLY A 40 -28.33 -1.01 -1.02
CA GLY A 40 -28.38 0.24 -0.30
C GLY A 40 -26.98 0.81 -0.31
N VAL A 41 -26.59 1.44 -1.41
CA VAL A 41 -25.51 2.42 -1.41
C VAL A 41 -26.06 3.58 -0.59
N VAL A 42 -25.88 3.52 0.73
CA VAL A 42 -26.02 4.70 1.57
C VAL A 42 -25.02 5.71 1.02
N PRO A 43 -25.46 6.86 0.50
CA PRO A 43 -24.54 7.88 0.01
C PRO A 43 -23.66 8.29 1.19
N ILE A 44 -22.35 8.11 1.05
CA ILE A 44 -21.38 8.60 2.03
C ILE A 44 -21.53 10.12 2.04
N SER A 45 -21.93 10.66 3.19
CA SER A 45 -21.86 12.10 3.45
C SER A 45 -20.43 12.56 3.11
N PRO A 46 -20.23 13.55 2.22
CA PRO A 46 -18.91 13.91 1.69
C PRO A 46 -17.93 14.54 2.71
N SER A 47 -18.11 14.34 4.02
CA SER A 47 -17.43 15.08 5.08
C SER A 47 -16.50 14.29 6.00
N SER A 48 -16.40 12.96 5.92
CA SER A 48 -15.42 12.23 6.74
C SER A 48 -14.14 11.94 5.97
N GLN A 49 -13.12 12.79 6.16
CA GLN A 49 -11.74 12.47 5.77
C GLN A 49 -11.31 11.17 6.44
N GLN A 50 -10.68 10.26 5.68
CA GLN A 50 -10.15 9.02 6.25
C GLN A 50 -9.04 9.34 7.25
N LYS A 51 -9.05 8.66 8.40
CA LYS A 51 -8.04 8.81 9.44
C LYS A 51 -7.02 7.69 9.33
N VAL A 52 -5.76 8.06 9.18
CA VAL A 52 -4.66 7.10 9.00
C VAL A 52 -3.62 7.30 10.10
N LEU A 53 -3.36 6.23 10.85
CA LEU A 53 -2.28 6.20 11.84
C LEU A 53 -1.05 5.57 11.19
N PHE A 54 0.03 6.33 11.09
CA PHE A 54 1.33 5.83 10.66
C PHE A 54 2.17 5.46 11.87
N VAL A 55 2.86 4.33 11.80
CA VAL A 55 3.79 3.88 12.84
C VAL A 55 5.14 3.60 12.21
N PHE A 56 6.13 4.41 12.53
CA PHE A 56 7.49 4.27 12.01
C PHE A 56 8.37 3.60 13.06
N GLY A 57 9.01 2.50 12.68
CA GLY A 57 9.98 1.83 13.53
C GLY A 57 11.36 2.45 13.47
N LYS A 58 12.32 1.80 14.09
CA LYS A 58 13.64 2.38 14.41
C LYS A 58 14.39 2.82 13.16
N LYS A 59 14.45 1.96 12.13
CA LYS A 59 15.17 2.25 10.88
C LYS A 59 14.61 3.44 10.09
N TYR A 60 13.33 3.76 10.30
CA TYR A 60 12.59 4.74 9.48
C TYR A 60 12.16 6.00 10.27
N SER A 61 12.39 6.04 11.57
CA SER A 61 12.09 7.22 12.39
C SER A 61 13.18 8.29 12.23
N GLY A 62 12.79 9.56 12.32
CA GLY A 62 13.70 10.71 12.17
C GLY A 62 14.07 11.06 10.73
N HIS A 63 13.62 10.27 9.74
CA HIS A 63 13.75 10.61 8.33
C HIS A 63 12.68 11.63 7.94
N VAL A 64 13.03 12.91 8.01
CA VAL A 64 12.11 14.04 7.74
C VAL A 64 11.37 13.88 6.40
N TYR A 65 12.05 13.37 5.36
CA TYR A 65 11.44 13.15 4.05
C TYR A 65 10.27 12.14 4.05
N LEU A 66 10.24 11.17 4.98
CA LEU A 66 9.14 10.22 5.10
C LEU A 66 7.91 10.88 5.72
N VAL A 67 8.11 11.71 6.74
CA VAL A 67 7.04 12.50 7.38
C VAL A 67 6.47 13.49 6.38
N ASP A 68 7.32 14.25 5.69
CA ASP A 68 6.95 15.13 4.59
C ASP A 68 6.14 14.41 3.50
N CYS A 69 6.58 13.20 3.12
CA CYS A 69 5.87 12.40 2.12
C CYS A 69 4.45 12.06 2.59
N VAL A 70 4.31 11.58 3.83
CA VAL A 70 2.99 11.26 4.41
C VAL A 70 2.10 12.49 4.47
N GLU A 71 2.62 13.62 4.93
CA GLU A 71 1.85 14.88 5.03
C GLU A 71 1.35 15.34 3.66
N ARG A 72 2.24 15.43 2.65
CA ARG A 72 1.87 15.84 1.29
C ARG A 72 0.83 14.92 0.67
N VAL A 73 1.00 13.61 0.83
CA VAL A 73 0.07 12.61 0.27
C VAL A 73 -1.29 12.69 0.97
N CYS A 74 -1.30 12.81 2.30
CA CYS A 74 -2.53 12.91 3.06
C CYS A 74 -3.27 14.23 2.78
N GLU A 75 -2.55 15.34 2.63
CA GLU A 75 -3.14 16.62 2.20
C GLU A 75 -3.77 16.49 0.80
N ALA A 76 -3.00 16.00 -0.17
CA ALA A 76 -3.45 15.84 -1.56
C ALA A 76 -4.68 14.94 -1.68
N TRP A 77 -4.77 13.89 -0.85
CA TRP A 77 -5.85 12.91 -0.89
C TRP A 77 -6.92 13.14 0.19
N ARG A 78 -6.88 14.27 0.90
CA ARG A 78 -7.84 14.66 1.94
C ARG A 78 -7.99 13.59 3.04
N MET A 79 -6.86 13.02 3.46
CA MET A 79 -6.76 12.12 4.60
C MET A 79 -6.21 12.88 5.81
N ARG A 80 -6.64 12.48 7.01
CA ARG A 80 -6.09 12.98 8.27
C ARG A 80 -5.06 11.99 8.79
N ALA A 81 -3.80 12.40 8.83
CA ALA A 81 -2.71 11.58 9.35
C ALA A 81 -2.40 11.86 10.82
N ARG A 82 -1.87 10.85 11.51
CA ARG A 82 -1.06 10.98 12.72
C ARG A 82 0.14 10.05 12.53
N VAL A 83 1.33 10.55 12.80
CA VAL A 83 2.55 9.73 12.81
C VAL A 83 2.93 9.43 14.26
N VAL A 84 3.25 8.18 14.53
CA VAL A 84 3.88 7.72 15.77
C VAL A 84 5.26 7.22 15.38
N GLU A 85 6.29 7.93 15.82
CA GLU A 85 7.67 7.57 15.54
C GLU A 85 8.22 6.63 16.63
N TYR A 86 9.33 5.95 16.35
CA TYR A 86 9.99 5.06 17.29
C TYR A 86 10.35 5.75 18.61
N GLY A 87 10.73 7.04 18.54
CA GLY A 87 10.98 7.87 19.73
C GLY A 87 9.76 8.00 20.64
N ASP A 88 8.54 8.00 20.10
CA ASP A 88 7.31 7.99 20.89
C ASP A 88 7.12 6.66 21.63
N LEU A 89 7.51 5.54 21.00
CA LEU A 89 7.43 4.20 21.55
C LEU A 89 8.44 4.00 22.70
N THR A 90 9.60 4.66 22.63
CA THR A 90 10.67 4.57 23.64
C THR A 90 10.72 5.75 24.61
N ARG A 91 9.74 6.67 24.57
CA ARG A 91 9.76 7.88 25.41
C ARG A 91 9.83 7.59 26.91
N LEU A 92 9.16 6.52 27.35
CA LEU A 92 9.02 6.15 28.77
C LEU A 92 9.88 4.95 29.18
N SER A 93 10.60 4.32 28.24
CA SER A 93 11.45 3.17 28.52
C SER A 93 12.43 2.93 27.38
N ALA A 94 13.59 2.35 27.68
CA ALA A 94 14.59 1.99 26.67
C ALA A 94 14.06 0.98 25.63
N LEU A 95 13.07 0.16 26.01
CA LEU A 95 12.38 -0.76 25.10
C LEU A 95 11.12 -0.11 24.52
N PRO A 96 10.76 -0.42 23.25
CA PRO A 96 9.61 0.21 22.61
C PRO A 96 8.29 -0.32 23.18
N ARG A 97 7.46 0.58 23.71
CA ARG A 97 6.13 0.28 24.28
C ARG A 97 5.06 0.35 23.21
N MET A 98 4.78 -0.78 22.57
CA MET A 98 3.71 -0.89 21.57
C MET A 98 2.31 -0.54 22.11
N LYS A 99 2.10 -0.50 23.43
CA LYS A 99 0.85 0.02 24.03
C LYS A 99 0.53 1.45 23.56
N VAL A 100 1.56 2.27 23.28
CA VAL A 100 1.41 3.62 22.71
C VAL A 100 0.65 3.58 21.38
N VAL A 101 0.84 2.53 20.57
CA VAL A 101 0.10 2.34 19.31
C VAL A 101 -1.38 2.08 19.59
N LEU A 102 -1.71 1.23 20.56
CA LEU A 102 -3.11 0.98 20.95
C LEU A 102 -3.78 2.24 21.49
N GLU A 103 -3.08 2.98 22.34
CA GLU A 103 -3.55 4.27 22.87
C GLU A 103 -3.84 5.25 21.73
N ALA A 104 -2.92 5.38 20.76
CA ALA A 104 -3.14 6.21 19.58
C ALA A 104 -4.33 5.73 18.72
N VAL A 105 -4.54 4.42 18.60
CA VAL A 105 -5.70 3.83 17.92
C VAL A 105 -7.00 4.15 18.65
N HIS A 106 -7.03 4.09 19.98
CA HIS A 106 -8.20 4.43 20.79
C HIS A 106 -8.58 5.91 20.68
N GLU A 107 -7.59 6.79 20.73
CA GLU A 107 -7.75 8.24 20.64
C GLU A 107 -8.19 8.69 19.24
N MET A 108 -7.43 8.30 18.20
CA MET A 108 -7.65 8.77 16.84
C MET A 108 -8.86 8.09 16.20
N ARG A 109 -9.08 6.83 16.57
CA ARG A 109 -10.00 5.91 15.92
C ARG A 109 -9.76 5.82 14.42
N PRO A 110 -8.56 5.38 13.97
CA PRO A 110 -8.21 5.39 12.57
C PRO A 110 -9.03 4.38 11.74
N ASP A 111 -9.26 4.74 10.48
CA ASP A 111 -9.78 3.84 9.45
C ASP A 111 -8.68 2.90 8.96
N ALA A 112 -7.43 3.34 9.00
CA ALA A 112 -6.27 2.54 8.64
C ALA A 112 -5.05 2.75 9.55
N VAL A 113 -4.28 1.69 9.76
CA VAL A 113 -2.95 1.71 10.37
C VAL A 113 -1.94 1.31 9.31
N VAL A 114 -0.95 2.15 9.06
CA VAL A 114 0.16 1.87 8.14
C VAL A 114 1.45 1.85 8.93
N SER A 115 2.11 0.69 9.02
CA SER A 115 3.39 0.58 9.73
C SER A 115 4.56 0.45 8.75
N LEU A 116 5.68 1.08 9.05
CA LEU A 116 6.93 0.95 8.31
C LEU A 116 8.06 0.57 9.28
N GLY A 117 8.62 -0.64 9.15
CA GLY A 117 9.67 -1.11 10.07
C GLY A 117 9.20 -1.46 11.46
N LEU A 118 7.96 -1.91 11.64
CA LEU A 118 7.43 -2.17 12.99
C LEU A 118 8.37 -3.11 13.77
N PRO A 119 8.76 -2.76 15.02
CA PRO A 119 9.72 -3.54 15.77
C PRO A 119 9.12 -4.87 16.26
N VAL A 120 10.01 -5.77 16.71
CA VAL A 120 9.65 -7.10 17.23
C VAL A 120 8.53 -7.05 18.26
N GLY A 121 7.56 -7.95 18.08
CA GLY A 121 6.38 -8.06 18.93
C GLY A 121 5.30 -7.03 18.63
N GLY A 122 5.34 -6.34 17.49
CA GLY A 122 4.28 -5.47 17.00
C GLY A 122 3.02 -6.23 16.58
N GLY A 123 3.14 -7.48 16.12
CA GLY A 123 2.06 -8.26 15.51
C GLY A 123 0.96 -8.61 16.46
N LYS A 124 1.32 -8.95 17.70
CA LYS A 124 0.32 -9.14 18.78
C LYS A 124 -0.51 -7.87 19.04
N TYR A 125 0.06 -6.68 18.83
CA TYR A 125 -0.66 -5.42 18.99
C TYR A 125 -1.52 -5.09 17.77
N LEU A 126 -1.05 -5.37 16.54
CA LEU A 126 -1.91 -5.28 15.35
C LEU A 126 -3.10 -6.24 15.43
N LEU A 127 -2.88 -7.46 15.95
CA LEU A 127 -3.94 -8.41 16.27
C LEU A 127 -4.93 -7.85 17.30
N ALA A 128 -4.45 -7.18 18.35
CA ALA A 128 -5.32 -6.50 19.32
C ALA A 128 -6.15 -5.39 18.65
N VAL A 129 -5.54 -4.57 17.78
CA VAL A 129 -6.26 -3.58 16.97
C VAL A 129 -7.36 -4.25 16.15
N LYS A 130 -7.06 -5.35 15.46
CA LYS A 130 -8.05 -6.08 14.65
C LYS A 130 -9.19 -6.68 15.48
N ARG A 131 -8.90 -7.20 16.68
CA ARG A 131 -9.92 -7.75 17.59
C ARG A 131 -10.89 -6.68 18.07
N GLU A 132 -10.36 -5.50 18.41
CA GLU A 132 -11.18 -4.37 18.88
C GLU A 132 -11.88 -3.63 17.74
N ARG A 133 -11.25 -3.62 16.55
CA ARG A 133 -11.68 -2.84 15.38
C ARG A 133 -11.48 -3.64 14.10
N ALA A 134 -12.32 -4.65 13.90
CA ALA A 134 -12.23 -5.55 12.75
C ALA A 134 -12.22 -4.86 11.37
N GLN A 135 -12.81 -3.67 11.27
CA GLN A 135 -12.89 -2.89 10.04
C GLN A 135 -11.66 -2.00 9.77
N THR A 136 -10.77 -1.81 10.74
CA THR A 136 -9.55 -1.01 10.53
C THR A 136 -8.64 -1.74 9.54
N LEU A 137 -8.29 -1.08 8.44
CA LEU A 137 -7.32 -1.57 7.46
C LEU A 137 -5.91 -1.51 8.08
N ILE A 138 -5.11 -2.57 7.94
CA ILE A 138 -3.75 -2.63 8.44
C ILE A 138 -2.82 -3.00 7.28
N VAL A 139 -1.91 -2.08 6.94
CA VAL A 139 -0.87 -2.30 5.93
C VAL A 139 0.48 -2.24 6.64
N SER A 140 1.22 -3.35 6.63
CA SER A 140 2.54 -3.43 7.23
C SER A 140 3.61 -3.51 6.15
N LEU A 141 4.52 -2.56 6.17
CA LEU A 141 5.64 -2.45 5.24
C LEU A 141 6.94 -2.75 6.00
N LEU A 142 7.70 -3.69 5.47
CA LEU A 142 9.08 -4.00 5.87
C LEU A 142 9.23 -4.18 7.39
N PRO A 143 8.46 -5.06 8.05
CA PRO A 143 8.56 -5.23 9.50
C PRO A 143 9.94 -5.74 9.92
N GLU A 144 10.33 -5.48 11.18
CA GLU A 144 11.53 -6.10 11.79
C GLU A 144 11.19 -7.45 12.47
N GLU A 145 9.91 -7.85 12.48
CA GLU A 145 9.35 -8.99 13.24
C GLU A 145 9.32 -10.31 12.45
N GLU A 146 9.15 -11.42 13.17
CA GLU A 146 8.77 -12.72 12.63
C GLU A 146 7.48 -12.66 11.80
N VAL A 147 7.48 -13.38 10.67
CA VAL A 147 6.48 -13.29 9.60
C VAL A 147 5.04 -13.61 10.07
N LEU A 148 4.85 -14.60 10.95
CA LEU A 148 3.52 -15.13 11.26
C LEU A 148 2.62 -14.17 12.06
N PRO A 149 3.04 -13.56 13.19
CA PRO A 149 2.21 -12.59 13.91
C PRO A 149 1.89 -11.35 13.07
N MET A 150 2.85 -10.88 12.26
CA MET A 150 2.64 -9.79 11.31
C MET A 150 1.57 -10.17 10.28
N GLN A 151 1.71 -11.34 9.66
CA GLN A 151 0.77 -11.83 8.66
C GLN A 151 -0.64 -11.98 9.25
N ALA A 152 -0.77 -12.44 10.49
CA ALA A 152 -2.08 -12.57 11.14
C ALA A 152 -2.70 -11.20 11.52
N GLY A 153 -1.88 -10.21 11.83
CA GLY A 153 -2.32 -8.87 12.24
C GLY A 153 -2.66 -7.92 11.09
N SER A 154 -2.15 -8.17 9.88
CA SER A 154 -2.22 -7.21 8.77
C SER A 154 -3.18 -7.64 7.67
N ASP A 155 -3.82 -6.71 6.97
CA ASP A 155 -4.58 -7.02 5.75
C ASP A 155 -3.66 -7.14 4.54
N ILE A 156 -2.55 -6.41 4.55
CA ILE A 156 -1.47 -6.48 3.56
C ILE A 156 -0.15 -6.39 4.32
N LEU A 157 0.69 -7.39 4.17
CA LEU A 157 2.05 -7.41 4.66
C LEU A 157 2.98 -7.37 3.46
N VAL A 158 3.94 -6.46 3.44
CA VAL A 158 4.93 -6.30 2.36
C VAL A 158 6.31 -6.41 2.95
N ASP A 159 7.13 -7.31 2.41
CA ASP A 159 8.50 -7.52 2.87
C ASP A 159 9.44 -7.89 1.71
N PHE A 160 10.74 -7.97 1.95
CA PHE A 160 11.70 -8.46 0.97
C PHE A 160 11.84 -9.98 1.01
N GLN A 161 12.06 -10.57 -0.16
CA GLN A 161 12.53 -11.95 -0.23
C GLN A 161 13.98 -12.02 0.24
N VAL A 162 14.22 -12.58 1.43
CA VAL A 162 15.57 -12.95 1.86
C VAL A 162 16.00 -14.18 1.05
N LYS A 163 17.04 -14.07 0.23
CA LYS A 163 17.59 -15.22 -0.48
C LYS A 163 18.37 -16.08 0.52
N GLU A 164 17.96 -17.34 0.69
CA GLU A 164 18.60 -18.33 1.57
C GLU A 164 20.10 -18.52 1.26
N ASP A 165 20.50 -18.35 -0.01
CA ASP A 165 21.89 -18.48 -0.45
C ASP A 165 22.83 -17.39 0.11
N SER A 166 22.30 -16.41 0.84
CA SER A 166 23.10 -15.39 1.55
C SER A 166 23.63 -15.96 2.87
N LEU A 167 24.45 -17.02 2.81
CA LEU A 167 25.22 -17.49 3.97
C LEU A 167 26.19 -16.40 4.48
N GLU A 168 26.53 -15.43 3.62
CA GLU A 168 27.38 -14.29 3.93
C GLU A 168 26.56 -13.09 4.41
N GLY A 169 25.92 -13.26 5.56
CA GLY A 169 25.18 -12.20 6.22
C GLY A 169 23.85 -11.91 5.52
N VAL A 170 22.84 -11.66 6.33
CA VAL A 170 21.61 -11.01 5.88
C VAL A 170 22.03 -9.64 5.35
N ALA A 171 22.37 -9.54 4.06
CA ALA A 171 22.67 -8.27 3.44
C ALA A 171 21.39 -7.45 3.59
N GLU A 172 21.40 -6.49 4.52
CA GLU A 172 20.25 -5.63 4.74
C GLU A 172 19.89 -5.00 3.41
N VAL A 173 18.70 -5.30 2.89
CA VAL A 173 18.23 -4.71 1.65
C VAL A 173 18.12 -3.21 1.87
N SER A 174 19.12 -2.48 1.40
CA SER A 174 19.13 -1.02 1.50
C SER A 174 18.07 -0.47 0.55
N ASN A 175 17.18 0.35 1.09
CA ASN A 175 16.13 1.02 0.33
C ASN A 175 16.51 2.48 0.08
N THR A 176 16.29 2.95 -1.14
CA THR A 176 16.43 4.36 -1.47
C THR A 176 15.24 5.15 -0.91
N GLU A 177 15.42 6.45 -0.75
CA GLU A 177 14.33 7.36 -0.37
C GLU A 177 13.14 7.22 -1.33
N ALA A 178 13.39 7.18 -2.65
CA ALA A 178 12.34 7.04 -3.66
C ALA A 178 11.57 5.71 -3.54
N GLU A 179 12.26 4.61 -3.20
CA GLU A 179 11.63 3.31 -2.95
C GLU A 179 10.70 3.38 -1.73
N LEU A 180 11.16 3.95 -0.61
CA LEU A 180 10.36 4.10 0.59
C LEU A 180 9.14 5.02 0.38
N GLN A 181 9.32 6.12 -0.35
CA GLN A 181 8.22 7.00 -0.72
C GLN A 181 7.19 6.27 -1.60
N SER A 182 7.64 5.43 -2.53
CA SER A 182 6.74 4.66 -3.40
C SER A 182 5.92 3.64 -2.60
N LEU A 183 6.55 2.94 -1.65
CA LEU A 183 5.87 1.98 -0.77
C LEU A 183 4.83 2.66 0.13
N LEU A 184 5.19 3.78 0.77
CA LEU A 184 4.25 4.55 1.60
C LEU A 184 3.06 5.09 0.78
N ARG A 185 3.33 5.66 -0.40
CA ARG A 185 2.28 6.14 -1.31
C ARG A 185 1.37 5.02 -1.78
N ALA A 186 1.92 3.84 -2.08
CA ALA A 186 1.14 2.68 -2.45
C ALA A 186 0.21 2.24 -1.32
N ALA A 187 0.69 2.19 -0.07
CA ALA A 187 -0.15 1.91 1.09
C ALA A 187 -1.27 2.96 1.24
N CYS A 188 -0.95 4.25 1.13
CA CYS A 188 -1.93 5.33 1.15
C CYS A 188 -2.99 5.20 0.03
N GLU A 189 -2.59 4.76 -1.16
CA GLU A 189 -3.50 4.61 -2.31
C GLU A 189 -4.50 3.48 -2.06
N ILE A 190 -4.06 2.41 -1.40
CA ILE A 190 -4.94 1.33 -0.95
C ILE A 190 -5.93 1.83 0.10
N VAL A 191 -5.47 2.59 1.09
CA VAL A 191 -6.35 3.21 2.10
C VAL A 191 -7.43 4.05 1.41
N ARG A 192 -7.01 4.91 0.47
CA ARG A 192 -7.91 5.77 -0.32
C ARG A 192 -8.95 4.96 -1.08
N ARG A 193 -8.53 3.90 -1.78
CA ARG A 193 -9.43 3.02 -2.55
C ARG A 193 -10.43 2.28 -1.67
N ARG A 194 -9.99 1.72 -0.53
CA ARG A 194 -10.90 1.02 0.41
C ARG A 194 -11.90 1.94 1.10
N GLY A 195 -11.59 3.23 1.22
CA GLY A 195 -12.56 4.24 1.67
C GLY A 195 -13.71 4.44 0.69
N VAL A 196 -13.41 4.40 -0.61
CA VAL A 196 -14.40 4.56 -1.69
C VAL A 196 -15.15 3.24 -1.93
N ALA A 197 -14.43 2.13 -1.98
CA ALA A 197 -14.99 0.78 -2.15
C ALA A 197 -14.81 -0.01 -0.85
N ARG A 198 -15.88 -0.20 -0.07
CA ARG A 198 -15.85 -0.93 1.22
C ARG A 198 -15.28 -2.35 1.15
N ARG A 199 -15.13 -2.93 -0.05
CA ARG A 199 -14.49 -4.24 -0.26
C ARG A 199 -13.53 -4.18 -1.44
N ALA A 200 -12.34 -4.77 -1.26
CA ALA A 200 -11.45 -5.05 -2.37
C ALA A 200 -12.09 -6.15 -3.24
N HIS A 201 -12.17 -5.90 -4.56
CA HIS A 201 -12.52 -6.93 -5.54
C HIS A 201 -11.31 -7.77 -5.98
N ALA A 202 -10.12 -7.30 -5.64
CA ALA A 202 -8.84 -7.93 -5.99
C ALA A 202 -8.21 -8.59 -4.75
N SER A 203 -7.37 -9.59 -4.99
CA SER A 203 -6.52 -10.15 -3.92
C SER A 203 -5.56 -9.09 -3.36
N PRO A 204 -5.11 -9.19 -2.09
CA PRO A 204 -4.14 -8.28 -1.49
C PRO A 204 -2.89 -8.03 -2.35
N LEU A 205 -2.37 -9.09 -2.97
CA LEU A 205 -1.24 -9.01 -3.91
C LEU A 205 -1.56 -8.11 -5.12
N GLN A 206 -2.70 -8.35 -5.77
CA GLN A 206 -3.11 -7.56 -6.95
C GLN A 206 -3.44 -6.12 -6.56
N GLU A 207 -4.06 -5.93 -5.40
CA GLU A 207 -4.37 -4.61 -4.85
C GLU A 207 -3.09 -3.81 -4.60
N PHE A 208 -2.10 -4.39 -3.91
CA PHE A 208 -0.82 -3.74 -3.66
C PHE A 208 -0.04 -3.50 -4.95
N ARG A 209 0.06 -4.50 -5.83
CA ARG A 209 0.75 -4.36 -7.13
C ARG A 209 0.16 -3.25 -7.98
N GLY A 210 -1.17 -3.17 -8.07
CA GLY A 210 -1.84 -2.12 -8.84
C GLY A 210 -1.72 -0.73 -8.20
N ALA A 211 -1.72 -0.64 -6.86
CA ALA A 211 -1.46 0.62 -6.16
C ALA A 211 -0.02 1.09 -6.36
N PHE A 212 0.95 0.18 -6.25
CA PHE A 212 2.36 0.48 -6.44
C PHE A 212 2.65 0.92 -7.87
N ALA A 213 2.17 0.19 -8.89
CA ALA A 213 2.34 0.55 -10.30
C ALA A 213 1.83 1.97 -10.60
N ASN A 214 0.62 2.31 -10.16
CA ASN A 214 0.05 3.64 -10.38
C ASN A 214 0.87 4.75 -9.71
N VAL A 215 1.41 4.47 -8.52
CA VAL A 215 2.27 5.41 -7.80
C VAL A 215 3.61 5.59 -8.51
N THR A 216 4.25 4.50 -8.94
CA THR A 216 5.52 4.56 -9.65
C THR A 216 5.40 5.27 -10.99
N ASP A 217 4.30 5.07 -11.71
CA ASP A 217 4.03 5.77 -12.97
C ASP A 217 3.85 7.27 -12.71
N SER A 218 3.05 7.65 -11.70
CA SER A 218 2.87 9.05 -11.32
C SER A 218 4.16 9.71 -10.83
N LEU A 219 5.02 8.99 -10.10
CA LEU A 219 6.34 9.48 -9.69
C LEU A 219 7.29 9.65 -10.89
N ARG A 220 7.25 8.72 -11.85
CA ARG A 220 8.06 8.78 -13.07
C ARG A 220 7.67 9.98 -13.94
N GLU A 221 6.39 10.33 -14.02
CA GLU A 221 5.91 11.57 -14.66
C GLU A 221 6.45 12.84 -13.97
N GLN A 222 6.72 12.76 -12.67
CA GLN A 222 7.32 13.84 -11.86
C GLN A 222 8.86 13.84 -11.90
N GLY A 223 9.48 12.93 -12.66
CA GLY A 223 10.94 12.79 -12.73
C GLY A 223 11.56 12.06 -11.53
N VAL A 224 10.76 11.42 -10.69
CA VAL A 224 11.22 10.59 -9.56
C VAL A 224 11.24 9.13 -9.97
N PHE A 225 12.43 8.54 -10.04
CA PHE A 225 12.63 7.16 -10.43
C PHE A 225 12.81 6.28 -9.19
N SER A 226 12.04 5.19 -9.12
CA SER A 226 12.16 4.16 -8.08
C SER A 226 12.41 2.80 -8.75
N SER A 227 12.86 1.82 -7.96
CA SER A 227 13.12 0.48 -8.48
C SER A 227 11.86 -0.24 -8.92
N ASP A 228 11.96 -0.95 -10.04
CA ASP A 228 10.94 -1.91 -10.46
C ASP A 228 11.05 -3.17 -9.59
N TYR A 229 10.09 -3.34 -8.68
CA TYR A 229 9.98 -4.55 -7.89
C TYR A 229 9.21 -5.64 -8.63
N ALA A 230 9.77 -6.84 -8.68
CA ALA A 230 8.96 -8.04 -8.85
C ALA A 230 8.22 -8.30 -7.53
N MET A 231 6.94 -8.66 -7.64
CA MET A 231 6.07 -8.89 -6.47
C MET A 231 5.43 -10.27 -6.55
N GLU A 232 5.62 -11.07 -5.52
CA GLU A 232 5.07 -12.43 -5.40
C GLU A 232 4.38 -12.63 -4.05
N CYS A 233 3.58 -13.69 -3.92
CA CYS A 233 3.07 -14.07 -2.60
C CYS A 233 4.17 -14.83 -1.86
N TYR A 234 4.29 -14.59 -0.55
CA TYR A 234 5.05 -15.48 0.31
C TYR A 234 4.47 -16.89 0.25
N VAL A 235 5.35 -17.88 0.15
CA VAL A 235 5.03 -19.30 0.23
C VAL A 235 5.73 -19.82 1.48
N ASP A 236 4.95 -20.40 2.39
CA ASP A 236 5.51 -21.06 3.56
C ASP A 236 6.40 -22.23 3.09
N PRO A 237 7.70 -22.24 3.45
CA PRO A 237 8.64 -23.26 3.00
C PRO A 237 8.36 -24.63 3.60
N GLU A 238 7.72 -24.71 4.77
CA GLU A 238 7.42 -25.98 5.43
C GLU A 238 6.15 -26.62 4.86
N THR A 239 5.13 -25.80 4.56
CA THR A 239 3.81 -26.30 4.14
C THR A 239 3.54 -26.17 2.65
N GLY A 240 4.32 -25.36 1.93
CA GLY A 240 4.07 -24.98 0.53
C GLY A 240 2.82 -24.09 0.35
N VAL A 241 2.21 -23.62 1.45
CA VAL A 241 0.98 -22.84 1.42
C VAL A 241 1.29 -21.38 1.10
N ARG A 242 0.57 -20.83 0.13
CA ARG A 242 0.65 -19.41 -0.21
C ARG A 242 -0.06 -18.57 0.85
N ALA A 243 0.66 -17.60 1.41
CA ALA A 243 0.05 -16.57 2.23
C ALA A 243 -0.87 -15.70 1.37
N TYR A 244 -2.06 -15.41 1.88
CA TYR A 244 -3.08 -14.63 1.18
C TYR A 244 -2.70 -13.13 1.07
N ASN A 245 -2.13 -12.59 2.14
CA ASN A 245 -1.90 -11.16 2.35
C ASN A 245 -0.43 -10.76 2.40
N HIS A 246 0.50 -11.70 2.34
CA HIS A 246 1.94 -11.43 2.42
C HIS A 246 2.56 -11.35 1.01
N VAL A 247 3.03 -10.17 0.65
CA VAL A 247 3.66 -9.80 -0.61
C VAL A 247 5.16 -9.68 -0.41
N LEU A 248 5.93 -10.45 -1.19
CA LEU A 248 7.38 -10.36 -1.23
C LEU A 248 7.83 -9.46 -2.38
N LEU A 249 8.79 -8.59 -2.09
CA LEU A 249 9.46 -7.71 -3.04
C LEU A 249 10.82 -8.31 -3.41
N SER A 250 11.10 -8.32 -4.71
CA SER A 250 12.40 -8.72 -5.27
C SER A 250 12.91 -7.64 -6.21
N LYS A 251 14.09 -7.08 -5.90
CA LYS A 251 14.78 -6.14 -6.80
C LYS A 251 15.21 -6.88 -8.07
N ARG A 252 14.87 -6.33 -9.24
CA ARG A 252 15.46 -6.80 -10.50
C ARG A 252 16.92 -6.35 -10.52
N VAL A 253 17.86 -7.27 -10.31
CA VAL A 253 19.27 -6.98 -10.55
C VAL A 253 19.44 -6.88 -12.06
N GLU A 254 19.67 -5.68 -12.58
CA GLU A 254 20.16 -5.52 -13.95
C GLU A 254 21.51 -6.22 -14.03
N THR A 255 21.53 -7.40 -14.66
CA THR A 255 22.80 -8.07 -14.95
C THR A 255 23.50 -7.26 -16.02
N PHE A 256 24.41 -6.36 -15.63
CA PHE A 256 25.32 -5.73 -16.58
C PHE A 256 26.14 -6.85 -17.25
N ARG A 257 25.74 -7.26 -18.45
CA ARG A 257 26.55 -8.13 -19.29
C ARG A 257 27.80 -7.33 -19.67
N PHE A 258 28.88 -7.54 -18.93
CA PHE A 258 30.19 -7.03 -19.28
C PHE A 258 30.65 -7.74 -20.55
N VAL A 259 30.40 -7.14 -21.72
CA VAL A 259 30.95 -7.61 -22.99
C VAL A 259 32.45 -7.32 -22.93
N ARG A 260 33.26 -8.30 -22.52
CA ARG A 260 34.71 -8.26 -22.70
C ARG A 260 35.01 -8.32 -24.19
N SER A 261 35.13 -7.16 -24.83
CA SER A 261 35.80 -7.05 -26.12
C SER A 261 37.31 -7.22 -25.88
N TYR A 262 37.83 -8.43 -26.05
CA TYR A 262 39.28 -8.66 -26.18
C TYR A 262 39.74 -8.15 -27.55
N GLY A 263 39.97 -6.84 -27.65
CA GLY A 263 40.67 -6.22 -28.77
C GLY A 263 42.00 -5.67 -28.27
N GLY A 264 43.08 -6.41 -28.47
CA GLY A 264 44.41 -5.99 -28.00
C GLY A 264 45.55 -6.87 -28.48
N SER A 265 45.82 -6.84 -29.78
CA SER A 265 47.19 -6.98 -30.32
C SER A 265 47.61 -5.57 -30.75
N PRO A 266 48.79 -5.05 -30.35
CA PRO A 266 50.02 -5.44 -31.07
C PRO A 266 51.30 -5.35 -30.21
N GLY A 267 51.98 -6.48 -29.98
CA GLY A 267 53.33 -6.50 -29.42
C GLY A 267 54.35 -6.83 -30.50
N ARG A 268 54.76 -5.82 -31.28
CA ARG A 268 55.87 -5.93 -32.24
C ARG A 268 57.18 -6.07 -31.45
N SER A 269 57.90 -7.14 -31.76
CA SER A 269 59.23 -7.51 -31.29
C SER A 269 60.23 -6.36 -31.43
N VAL A 270 60.84 -5.95 -30.31
CA VAL A 270 62.07 -5.14 -30.32
C VAL A 270 63.15 -5.96 -29.64
N HIS A 271 64.22 -6.15 -30.41
CA HIS A 271 65.56 -6.56 -30.03
C HIS A 271 65.95 -6.24 -28.58
N GLU A 272 66.65 -7.17 -27.92
CA GLU A 272 67.95 -6.84 -27.34
C GLU A 272 68.79 -8.12 -27.08
N ARG A 273 69.73 -8.33 -27.99
CA ARG A 273 71.12 -8.77 -27.78
C ARG A 273 71.38 -9.95 -26.84
N ASP A 274 71.46 -11.10 -27.49
CA ASP A 274 72.42 -12.14 -27.15
C ASP A 274 73.86 -11.63 -27.38
N ARG A 275 74.63 -11.64 -26.28
CA ARG A 275 76.06 -11.97 -26.14
C ARG A 275 77.14 -10.89 -26.34
N MET A 276 77.95 -10.84 -25.27
CA MET A 276 79.36 -10.46 -25.14
C MET A 276 79.71 -8.98 -25.27
#